data_AF-A0A838U7C8-F1
#
_entry.id   AF-A0A838U7C8-F1
#
_cell.length_a   1.000
_cell.length_b   1.000
_cell.length_c   1.000
_cell.angle_alpha   90.00
_cell.angle_beta   90.00
_cell.angle_gamma   90.00
#
_symmetry.space_group_name_H-M   'P 1'
#
loop_
_entity.id
_entity.type
_entity.pdbx_description
1 polymer ?
#
loop_
_entity_poly.entity_id
_entity_poly.type
_entity_poly.pdbx_seq_one_letter_code
_entity_poly.pdbx_strand_id
1 'polypeptide(L)'
;MKIFNKLGLDIEGRWREVDYDEGALPGIASNALREHDLPSKTSVYEILEWALSEYELPRQRDLQASFADPPLTVFSGLRFHIDVYLWFEATTAIHQHGFCGAFQVLSGSSIHSWYTFESEKKINIFAETGHLGLKVCELLEVGAVQEILAGPAYIHSLFHLDRPSATIVVRTHLSPLHQPQLSYLKPNLAIDPFFEQETVVKKMQLAAALIRAENPRADEIISGWLNEADFHTAYEILRSLHHLLASNQMDQIFGLDKGSERFQRFLTLAEQRHGSGVFREVFAFQDKENAVVRQRQLVSDPEQRFFIALLLNVPDRGRIFEMIQQRYPDAEPLDKVLDWVYDLANTRVAGSEKSNVLGMPDFGDVDLFVLEQILRAKSGAEIAAVFEAENGRPGESHDLAGREARIRSAPLFAALLS
;
A
#
# COMPACT_ATOMS: atom_id res chain seq x y z
N MET A 1 7.41 9.79 -29.31
CA MET A 1 6.00 9.47 -29.01
C MET A 1 5.11 8.97 -30.14
N LYS A 2 5.53 8.94 -31.41
CA LYS A 2 4.67 8.40 -32.49
C LYS A 2 4.13 6.98 -32.21
N ILE A 3 4.85 6.18 -31.41
CA ILE A 3 4.42 4.84 -30.98
C ILE A 3 3.14 4.89 -30.11
N PHE A 4 3.02 5.82 -29.16
CA PHE A 4 1.82 5.97 -28.34
C PHE A 4 0.64 6.52 -29.14
N ASN A 5 0.90 7.40 -30.11
CA ASN A 5 -0.15 7.85 -31.01
C ASN A 5 -0.66 6.72 -31.90
N LYS A 6 0.22 5.83 -32.38
CA LYS A 6 -0.19 4.63 -33.13
C LYS A 6 -1.04 3.69 -32.26
N LEU A 7 -0.62 3.44 -31.02
CA LEU A 7 -1.40 2.64 -30.06
C LEU A 7 -2.79 3.26 -29.83
N GLY A 8 -2.85 4.57 -29.57
CA GLY A 8 -4.12 5.28 -29.35
C GLY A 8 -5.04 5.23 -30.57
N LEU A 9 -4.52 5.45 -31.78
CA LEU A 9 -5.34 5.38 -33.00
C LEU A 9 -5.85 3.97 -33.32
N ASP A 10 -5.06 2.95 -33.00
CA ASP A 10 -5.46 1.55 -33.16
C ASP A 10 -6.59 1.17 -32.19
N ILE A 11 -6.44 1.50 -30.91
CA ILE A 11 -7.48 1.29 -29.89
C ILE A 11 -8.76 2.05 -30.25
N GLU A 12 -8.65 3.31 -30.66
CA GLU A 12 -9.79 4.11 -31.12
C GLU A 12 -10.52 3.45 -32.31
N GLY A 13 -9.76 2.92 -33.27
CA GLY A 13 -10.30 2.20 -34.43
C GLY A 13 -11.12 0.98 -34.00
N ARG A 14 -10.51 0.09 -33.22
CA ARG A 14 -11.14 -1.15 -32.73
C ARG A 14 -12.35 -0.88 -31.83
N TRP A 15 -12.25 0.10 -30.94
CA TRP A 15 -13.34 0.41 -30.00
C TRP A 15 -14.54 1.05 -30.69
N ARG A 16 -14.31 1.84 -31.74
CA ARG A 16 -15.38 2.38 -32.58
C ARG A 16 -16.13 1.29 -33.37
N GLU A 17 -15.47 0.21 -33.77
CA GLU A 17 -16.13 -0.92 -34.47
C GLU A 17 -17.14 -1.67 -33.59
N VAL A 18 -17.04 -1.52 -32.27
CA VAL A 18 -17.99 -2.04 -31.27
C VAL A 18 -18.79 -0.92 -30.61
N ASP A 19 -19.01 0.19 -31.33
CA ASP A 19 -19.82 1.34 -30.91
C ASP A 19 -19.42 1.93 -29.54
N TYR A 20 -18.13 1.86 -29.20
CA TYR A 20 -17.59 2.32 -27.92
C TYR A 20 -18.19 1.63 -26.69
N ASP A 21 -18.55 0.34 -26.78
CA ASP A 21 -18.97 -0.45 -25.63
C ASP A 21 -17.88 -0.49 -24.53
N GLU A 22 -18.16 0.10 -23.37
CA GLU A 22 -17.22 0.14 -22.23
C GLU A 22 -16.84 -1.25 -21.74
N GLY A 23 -17.71 -2.25 -21.90
CA GLY A 23 -17.42 -3.64 -21.54
C GLY A 23 -16.36 -4.28 -22.45
N ALA A 24 -16.21 -3.80 -23.68
CA ALA A 24 -15.24 -4.31 -24.64
C ALA A 24 -13.85 -3.66 -24.52
N LEU A 25 -13.77 -2.43 -23.98
CA LEU A 25 -12.52 -1.67 -23.94
C LEU A 25 -11.39 -2.40 -23.21
N PRO A 26 -11.58 -3.05 -22.04
CA PRO A 26 -10.49 -3.73 -21.35
C PRO A 26 -9.78 -4.76 -22.22
N GLY A 27 -10.53 -5.62 -22.92
CA GLY A 27 -9.97 -6.61 -23.83
C GLY A 27 -9.31 -5.98 -25.07
N ILE A 28 -9.91 -4.92 -25.64
CA ILE A 28 -9.33 -4.20 -26.78
C ILE A 28 -7.99 -3.57 -26.40
N ALA A 29 -7.95 -2.87 -25.27
CA ALA A 29 -6.77 -2.19 -24.77
C ALA A 29 -5.67 -3.18 -24.37
N SER A 30 -6.03 -4.28 -23.67
CA SER A 30 -5.06 -5.31 -23.26
C SER A 30 -4.41 -5.99 -24.46
N ASN A 31 -5.19 -6.33 -25.48
CA ASN A 31 -4.66 -6.91 -26.72
C ASN A 31 -3.77 -5.92 -27.48
N ALA A 32 -4.18 -4.66 -27.62
CA ALA A 32 -3.37 -3.65 -28.29
C ALA A 32 -2.04 -3.40 -27.57
N LEU A 33 -2.03 -3.36 -26.23
CA LEU A 33 -0.81 -3.22 -25.43
C LEU A 33 0.16 -4.39 -25.67
N ARG A 34 -0.35 -5.63 -25.74
CA ARG A 34 0.47 -6.82 -26.04
C ARG A 34 1.03 -6.77 -27.47
N GLU A 35 0.21 -6.43 -28.45
CA GLU A 35 0.62 -6.40 -29.86
C GLU A 35 1.63 -5.30 -30.17
N HIS A 36 1.47 -4.12 -29.55
CA HIS A 36 2.40 -3.01 -29.77
C HIS A 36 3.69 -3.15 -28.95
N ASP A 37 3.73 -3.96 -27.90
CA ASP A 37 4.92 -4.29 -27.11
C ASP A 37 5.84 -3.07 -26.88
N LEU A 38 5.27 -2.04 -26.25
CA LEU A 38 5.99 -0.79 -26.00
C LEU A 38 7.23 -0.97 -25.12
N PRO A 39 7.26 -1.90 -24.14
CA PRO A 39 8.44 -2.11 -23.31
C PRO A 39 9.69 -2.54 -24.08
N SER A 40 9.56 -3.19 -25.24
CA SER A 40 10.73 -3.52 -26.10
C SER A 40 11.15 -2.37 -27.03
N LYS A 41 10.36 -1.29 -27.10
CA LYS A 41 10.51 -0.22 -28.09
C LYS A 41 10.81 1.14 -27.50
N THR A 42 10.67 1.31 -26.19
CA THR A 42 11.00 2.57 -25.53
C THR A 42 11.38 2.38 -24.07
N SER A 43 11.98 3.41 -23.48
CA SER A 43 12.27 3.47 -22.05
C SER A 43 11.56 4.62 -21.36
N VAL A 44 11.52 4.55 -20.03
CA VAL A 44 11.05 5.65 -19.17
C VAL A 44 11.81 6.96 -19.47
N TYR A 45 13.12 6.88 -19.67
CA TYR A 45 13.96 8.04 -19.91
C TYR A 45 13.65 8.70 -21.25
N GLU A 46 13.46 7.92 -22.31
CA GLU A 46 13.06 8.46 -23.62
C GLU A 46 11.70 9.17 -23.58
N ILE A 47 10.75 8.66 -22.77
CA ILE A 47 9.45 9.31 -22.57
C ILE A 47 9.63 10.65 -21.85
N LEU A 48 10.43 10.69 -20.80
CA LEU A 48 10.70 11.91 -20.03
C LEU A 48 11.45 12.95 -20.87
N GLU A 49 12.50 12.55 -21.57
CA GLU A 49 13.26 13.42 -22.48
C GLU A 49 12.36 13.99 -23.57
N TRP A 50 11.50 13.14 -24.16
CA TRP A 50 10.50 13.61 -25.11
C TRP A 50 9.59 14.66 -24.48
N ALA A 51 8.99 14.38 -23.32
CA ALA A 51 8.02 15.27 -22.70
C ALA A 51 8.62 16.64 -22.36
N LEU A 52 9.89 16.68 -21.94
CA LEU A 52 10.61 17.92 -21.66
C LEU A 52 11.06 18.68 -22.91
N SER A 53 11.20 17.97 -24.05
CA SER A 53 11.60 18.58 -25.33
C SER A 53 10.42 19.18 -26.11
N GLU A 54 9.20 18.74 -25.83
CA GLU A 54 8.01 19.22 -26.53
C GLU A 54 7.56 20.59 -26.02
N TYR A 55 7.17 21.46 -26.95
CA TYR A 55 6.56 22.74 -26.60
C TYR A 55 5.13 22.58 -26.08
N GLU A 56 4.39 21.61 -26.63
CA GLU A 56 3.01 21.34 -26.24
C GLU A 56 2.80 19.83 -26.06
N LEU A 57 2.35 19.44 -24.86
CA LEU A 57 1.98 18.07 -24.53
C LEU A 57 0.52 17.80 -24.92
N PRO A 58 0.13 16.53 -25.10
CA PRO A 58 -1.28 16.15 -25.11
C PRO A 58 -2.02 16.72 -23.90
N ARG A 59 -3.34 16.92 -23.99
CA ARG A 59 -4.14 17.42 -22.87
C ARG A 59 -3.98 16.52 -21.64
N GLN A 60 -3.27 17.06 -20.63
CA GLN A 60 -3.01 16.36 -19.37
C GLN A 60 -4.29 16.18 -18.56
N ARG A 61 -4.46 15.00 -17.94
CA ARG A 61 -5.68 14.63 -17.21
C ARG A 61 -5.55 14.77 -15.69
N ASP A 62 -4.36 14.62 -15.14
CA ASP A 62 -4.08 14.83 -13.72
C ASP A 62 -2.96 15.87 -13.55
N LEU A 63 -3.36 17.15 -13.53
CA LEU A 63 -2.41 18.26 -13.38
C LEU A 63 -1.84 18.37 -11.96
N GLN A 64 -2.56 17.85 -10.96
CA GLN A 64 -2.13 17.94 -9.56
C GLN A 64 -1.23 16.77 -9.16
N ALA A 65 -1.05 15.78 -10.04
CA ALA A 65 -0.29 14.57 -9.79
C ALA A 65 -0.74 13.88 -8.50
N SER A 66 -2.05 13.70 -8.34
CA SER A 66 -2.63 13.17 -7.11
C SER A 66 -2.53 11.65 -6.99
N PHE A 67 -2.24 10.95 -8.10
CA PHE A 67 -2.17 9.49 -8.12
C PHE A 67 -0.77 8.90 -8.34
N ALA A 68 0.11 9.53 -9.14
CA ALA A 68 1.44 9.01 -9.49
C ALA A 68 2.53 10.09 -9.40
N ASP A 69 3.80 9.71 -9.60
CA ASP A 69 4.98 10.54 -9.30
C ASP A 69 5.89 10.84 -10.53
N PRO A 70 5.51 11.68 -11.51
CA PRO A 70 4.19 12.18 -11.85
C PRO A 70 3.42 11.24 -12.82
N PRO A 71 2.10 11.43 -12.99
CA PRO A 71 1.40 10.92 -14.16
C PRO A 71 1.73 11.78 -15.39
N LEU A 72 1.85 11.14 -16.56
CA LEU A 72 2.07 11.83 -17.83
C LEU A 72 1.10 11.32 -18.89
N THR A 73 0.20 12.20 -19.38
CA THR A 73 -0.66 11.85 -20.51
C THR A 73 0.14 11.94 -21.81
N VAL A 74 0.33 10.79 -22.47
CA VAL A 74 1.07 10.64 -23.74
C VAL A 74 0.17 10.53 -24.96
N PHE A 75 -1.12 10.30 -24.75
CA PHE A 75 -2.17 10.37 -25.77
C PHE A 75 -3.50 10.81 -25.16
N SER A 76 -4.23 11.69 -25.84
CA SER A 76 -5.57 12.13 -25.40
C SER A 76 -6.56 12.00 -26.56
N GLY A 77 -7.44 11.01 -26.49
CA GLY A 77 -8.59 10.87 -27.37
C GLY A 77 -9.84 11.59 -26.84
N LEU A 78 -10.97 11.37 -27.51
CA LEU A 78 -12.26 11.93 -27.12
C LEU A 78 -12.89 11.18 -25.93
N ARG A 79 -12.67 9.87 -25.84
CA ARG A 79 -13.34 8.98 -24.86
C ARG A 79 -12.39 8.30 -23.88
N PHE A 80 -11.12 8.21 -24.26
CA PHE A 80 -10.07 7.60 -23.45
C PHE A 80 -8.76 8.36 -23.63
N HIS A 81 -7.78 8.01 -22.80
CA HIS A 81 -6.44 8.56 -22.83
C HIS A 81 -5.44 7.45 -22.50
N ILE A 82 -4.17 7.72 -22.80
CA ILE A 82 -3.06 6.87 -22.40
C ILE A 82 -2.16 7.70 -21.51
N ASP A 83 -1.99 7.23 -20.28
CA ASP A 83 -1.04 7.78 -19.32
C ASP A 83 0.17 6.85 -19.17
N VAL A 84 1.30 7.43 -18.79
CA VAL A 84 2.42 6.72 -18.20
C VAL A 84 2.50 7.15 -16.74
N TYR A 85 2.30 6.22 -15.83
CA TYR A 85 2.41 6.45 -14.39
C TYR A 85 3.80 6.05 -13.92
N LEU A 86 4.52 7.02 -13.36
CA LEU A 86 5.83 6.84 -12.77
C LEU A 86 5.69 6.67 -11.26
N TRP A 87 6.48 5.77 -10.70
CA TRP A 87 6.46 5.45 -9.27
C TRP A 87 7.87 5.45 -8.74
N PHE A 88 8.13 6.33 -7.77
CA PHE A 88 9.43 6.40 -7.10
C PHE A 88 9.36 5.84 -5.68
N GLU A 89 8.33 6.22 -4.94
CA GLU A 89 8.16 5.80 -3.55
C GLU A 89 6.75 5.31 -3.26
N ALA A 90 5.76 5.70 -4.06
CA ALA A 90 4.36 5.49 -3.78
C ALA A 90 3.89 4.03 -3.97
N THR A 91 2.88 3.70 -3.17
CA THR A 91 2.09 2.48 -3.20
C THR A 91 0.66 2.88 -3.47
N THR A 92 -0.08 2.14 -4.30
CA THR A 92 -1.49 2.48 -4.52
C THR A 92 -2.32 2.03 -3.32
N ALA A 93 -3.33 2.82 -2.93
CA ALA A 93 -4.39 2.32 -2.06
C ALA A 93 -5.07 1.08 -2.70
N ILE A 94 -5.70 0.24 -1.89
CA ILE A 94 -6.60 -0.78 -2.43
C ILE A 94 -7.85 -0.05 -2.92
N HIS A 95 -8.19 -0.16 -4.19
CA HIS A 95 -9.25 0.64 -4.79
C HIS A 95 -9.99 -0.12 -5.89
N GLN A 96 -11.24 0.29 -6.12
CA GLN A 96 -11.97 -0.02 -7.35
C GLN A 96 -11.72 1.07 -8.40
N HIS A 97 -12.30 0.91 -9.59
CA HIS A 97 -12.12 1.87 -10.67
C HIS A 97 -13.43 2.53 -11.07
N GLY A 98 -13.45 3.86 -11.08
CA GLY A 98 -14.52 4.65 -11.68
C GLY A 98 -14.44 4.72 -13.22
N PHE A 99 -13.64 3.86 -13.85
CA PHE A 99 -13.32 3.79 -15.28
C PHE A 99 -12.98 2.34 -15.67
N CYS A 100 -12.82 2.07 -16.97
CA CYS A 100 -12.33 0.78 -17.48
C CYS A 100 -11.15 0.98 -18.44
N GLY A 101 -10.41 -0.09 -18.70
CA GLY A 101 -9.26 -0.05 -19.60
C GLY A 101 -8.28 -1.20 -19.39
N ALA A 102 -6.99 -0.95 -19.57
CA ALA A 102 -5.94 -1.93 -19.33
C ALA A 102 -4.62 -1.22 -18.98
N PHE A 103 -3.71 -1.93 -18.32
CA PHE A 103 -2.37 -1.45 -18.07
C PHE A 103 -1.29 -2.45 -18.47
N GLN A 104 -0.10 -1.94 -18.77
CA GLN A 104 1.10 -2.72 -19.08
C GLN A 104 2.29 -2.22 -18.27
N VAL A 105 3.05 -3.13 -17.66
CA VAL A 105 4.29 -2.79 -16.97
C VAL A 105 5.35 -2.39 -18.01
N LEU A 106 5.80 -1.15 -17.97
CA LEU A 106 6.82 -0.60 -18.86
C LEU A 106 8.23 -0.79 -18.30
N SER A 107 8.41 -0.57 -17.01
CA SER A 107 9.71 -0.66 -16.35
C SER A 107 9.55 -1.07 -14.89
N GLY A 108 10.49 -1.87 -14.40
CA GLY A 108 10.47 -2.41 -13.04
C GLY A 108 9.47 -3.55 -12.87
N SER A 109 9.13 -3.80 -11.61
CA SER A 109 8.26 -4.88 -11.16
C SER A 109 7.34 -4.41 -10.02
N SER A 110 6.24 -5.12 -9.83
CA SER A 110 5.29 -4.84 -8.76
C SER A 110 4.66 -6.10 -8.20
N ILE A 111 4.35 -6.08 -6.90
CA ILE A 111 3.42 -7.04 -6.32
C ILE A 111 2.01 -6.53 -6.62
N HIS A 112 1.22 -7.36 -7.28
CA HIS A 112 -0.14 -7.05 -7.66
C HIS A 112 -1.12 -7.93 -6.88
N SER A 113 -2.01 -7.28 -6.14
CA SER A 113 -2.99 -7.96 -5.29
C SER A 113 -4.39 -7.62 -5.74
N TRP A 114 -5.21 -8.64 -5.99
CA TRP A 114 -6.64 -8.50 -6.27
C TRP A 114 -7.45 -8.88 -5.04
N TYR A 115 -8.55 -8.20 -4.84
CA TYR A 115 -9.41 -8.40 -3.70
C TYR A 115 -10.87 -8.61 -4.12
N THR A 116 -11.61 -9.24 -3.23
CA THR A 116 -13.08 -9.24 -3.20
C THR A 116 -13.54 -8.51 -1.97
N PHE A 117 -14.64 -7.78 -2.08
CA PHE A 117 -15.26 -7.13 -0.93
C PHE A 117 -16.70 -7.61 -0.76
N GLU A 118 -16.97 -8.28 0.35
CA GLU A 118 -18.30 -8.74 0.71
C GLU A 118 -18.96 -7.70 1.60
N SER A 119 -19.82 -6.85 1.02
CA SER A 119 -20.54 -5.80 1.76
C SER A 119 -21.49 -6.41 2.80
N GLU A 120 -21.27 -6.08 4.07
CA GLU A 120 -22.15 -6.45 5.19
C GLU A 120 -23.18 -5.35 5.48
N LYS A 121 -22.76 -4.09 5.45
CA LYS A 121 -23.61 -2.93 5.74
C LYS A 121 -23.28 -1.76 4.84
N LYS A 122 -24.23 -1.39 4.00
CA LYS A 122 -24.18 -0.14 3.22
C LYS A 122 -24.57 1.03 4.11
N ILE A 123 -23.64 1.96 4.35
CA ILE A 123 -23.93 3.19 5.10
C ILE A 123 -24.63 4.18 4.18
N ASN A 124 -24.02 4.45 3.04
CA ASN A 124 -24.56 5.27 1.95
C ASN A 124 -23.76 4.98 0.66
N ILE A 125 -23.93 5.80 -0.38
CA ILE A 125 -23.22 5.61 -1.66
C ILE A 125 -21.70 5.84 -1.57
N PHE A 126 -21.22 6.54 -0.55
CA PHE A 126 -19.82 6.90 -0.33
C PHE A 126 -19.11 6.03 0.70
N ALA A 127 -19.82 5.15 1.41
CA ALA A 127 -19.23 4.30 2.43
C ALA A 127 -20.04 3.02 2.67
N GLU A 128 -19.33 1.90 2.83
CA GLU A 128 -19.88 0.61 3.25
C GLU A 128 -18.87 -0.17 4.09
N THR A 129 -19.37 -1.02 4.98
CA THR A 129 -18.54 -1.92 5.79
C THR A 129 -18.76 -3.36 5.34
N GLY A 130 -17.74 -4.18 5.45
CA GLY A 130 -17.77 -5.55 4.95
C GLY A 130 -16.47 -6.29 5.14
N HIS A 131 -16.30 -7.42 4.45
CA HIS A 131 -15.08 -8.22 4.53
C HIS A 131 -14.23 -8.07 3.27
N LEU A 132 -12.98 -7.60 3.42
CA LEU A 132 -12.01 -7.56 2.33
C LEU A 132 -11.18 -8.85 2.31
N GLY A 133 -11.38 -9.66 1.27
CA GLY A 133 -10.62 -10.89 1.03
C GLY A 133 -9.59 -10.72 -0.07
N LEU A 134 -8.36 -11.22 0.13
CA LEU A 134 -7.37 -11.31 -0.92
C LEU A 134 -7.71 -12.50 -1.84
N LYS A 135 -7.83 -12.25 -3.14
CA LYS A 135 -8.17 -13.24 -4.16
C LYS A 135 -6.95 -13.72 -4.94
N VAL A 136 -6.10 -12.79 -5.35
CA VAL A 136 -4.88 -13.05 -6.15
C VAL A 136 -3.75 -12.20 -5.59
N CYS A 137 -2.54 -12.75 -5.58
CA CYS A 137 -1.32 -12.00 -5.29
C CYS A 137 -0.24 -12.56 -6.22
N GLU A 138 0.29 -11.72 -7.10
CA GLU A 138 1.21 -12.10 -8.16
C GLU A 138 2.34 -11.07 -8.32
N LEU A 139 3.50 -11.52 -8.82
CA LEU A 139 4.59 -10.64 -9.22
C LEU A 139 4.41 -10.27 -10.70
N LEU A 140 4.23 -8.98 -10.98
CA LEU A 140 4.21 -8.46 -12.35
C LEU A 140 5.59 -7.95 -12.75
N GLU A 141 6.04 -8.39 -13.91
CA GLU A 141 7.30 -7.99 -14.52
C GLU A 141 7.05 -7.18 -15.80
N VAL A 142 8.12 -6.60 -16.35
CA VAL A 142 8.09 -5.83 -17.60
C VAL A 142 7.36 -6.61 -18.70
N GLY A 143 6.43 -5.96 -19.38
CA GLY A 143 5.61 -6.57 -20.43
C GLY A 143 4.31 -7.20 -19.94
N ALA A 144 4.15 -7.46 -18.63
CA ALA A 144 2.89 -7.97 -18.08
C ALA A 144 1.74 -7.00 -18.36
N VAL A 145 0.59 -7.53 -18.80
CA VAL A 145 -0.61 -6.76 -19.17
C VAL A 145 -1.81 -7.25 -18.38
N GLN A 146 -2.53 -6.30 -17.76
CA GLN A 146 -3.72 -6.55 -16.98
C GLN A 146 -4.90 -5.73 -17.50
N GLU A 147 -6.08 -6.33 -17.49
CA GLU A 147 -7.33 -5.64 -17.77
C GLU A 147 -7.81 -4.89 -16.53
N ILE A 148 -8.37 -3.69 -16.71
CA ILE A 148 -8.98 -2.89 -15.66
C ILE A 148 -10.49 -2.92 -15.87
N LEU A 149 -11.17 -3.73 -15.07
CA LEU A 149 -12.63 -3.76 -15.05
C LEU A 149 -13.16 -2.64 -14.14
N ALA A 150 -14.27 -2.02 -14.53
CA ALA A 150 -14.86 -0.94 -13.75
C ALA A 150 -15.60 -1.46 -12.50
N GLY A 151 -15.73 -0.60 -11.50
CA GLY A 151 -16.39 -0.89 -10.23
C GLY A 151 -15.69 -2.00 -9.44
N PRO A 152 -16.44 -2.75 -8.61
CA PRO A 152 -15.86 -3.72 -7.68
C PRO A 152 -15.40 -5.03 -8.35
N ALA A 153 -15.54 -5.16 -9.67
CA ALA A 153 -15.11 -6.35 -10.41
C ALA A 153 -13.58 -6.51 -10.42
N TYR A 154 -12.85 -5.41 -10.18
CA TYR A 154 -11.39 -5.36 -10.19
C TYR A 154 -10.89 -4.43 -9.08
N ILE A 155 -11.08 -4.88 -7.82
CA ILE A 155 -10.50 -4.21 -6.66
C ILE A 155 -9.05 -4.67 -6.55
N HIS A 156 -8.10 -3.74 -6.61
CA HIS A 156 -6.69 -4.12 -6.59
C HIS A 156 -5.79 -3.10 -5.90
N SER A 157 -4.56 -3.52 -5.65
CA SER A 157 -3.45 -2.65 -5.30
C SER A 157 -2.16 -3.13 -5.97
N LEU A 158 -1.28 -2.19 -6.27
CA LEU A 158 0.07 -2.40 -6.77
C LEU A 158 1.07 -1.87 -5.74
N PHE A 159 2.07 -2.68 -5.46
CA PHE A 159 3.23 -2.31 -4.67
C PHE A 159 4.47 -2.31 -5.55
N HIS A 160 4.99 -1.11 -5.83
CA HIS A 160 6.13 -0.92 -6.73
C HIS A 160 7.46 -1.24 -6.04
N LEU A 161 8.24 -2.13 -6.69
CA LEU A 161 9.48 -2.67 -6.13
C LEU A 161 10.69 -1.85 -6.55
N ASP A 162 10.71 -1.39 -7.80
CA ASP A 162 11.82 -0.67 -8.42
C ASP A 162 11.61 0.85 -8.43
N ARG A 163 12.71 1.60 -8.58
CA ARG A 163 12.72 3.06 -8.58
C ARG A 163 13.58 3.64 -9.72
N PRO A 164 12.96 4.26 -10.75
CA PRO A 164 11.53 4.31 -10.99
C PRO A 164 11.00 2.95 -11.48
N SER A 165 9.74 2.68 -11.17
CA SER A 165 8.93 1.78 -11.99
C SER A 165 7.93 2.59 -12.80
N ALA A 166 7.45 2.03 -13.89
CA ALA A 166 6.54 2.72 -14.81
C ALA A 166 5.51 1.78 -15.39
N THR A 167 4.29 2.28 -15.53
CA THR A 167 3.15 1.54 -16.08
C THR A 167 2.46 2.39 -17.14
N ILE A 168 2.19 1.80 -18.31
CA ILE A 168 1.34 2.39 -19.34
C ILE A 168 -0.11 2.06 -19.01
N VAL A 169 -0.98 3.06 -18.94
CA VAL A 169 -2.41 2.89 -18.60
C VAL A 169 -3.26 3.46 -19.70
N VAL A 170 -4.05 2.60 -20.34
CA VAL A 170 -5.12 3.00 -21.26
C VAL A 170 -6.42 3.00 -20.46
N ARG A 171 -7.12 4.12 -20.40
CA ARG A 171 -8.40 4.18 -19.66
C ARG A 171 -9.40 5.20 -20.19
N THR A 172 -10.69 4.91 -20.01
CA THR A 172 -11.75 5.91 -20.18
C THR A 172 -11.57 7.09 -19.21
N HIS A 173 -12.25 8.20 -19.46
CA HIS A 173 -12.17 9.35 -18.55
C HIS A 173 -12.81 9.06 -17.19
N LEU A 174 -14.10 8.75 -17.19
CA LEU A 174 -14.87 8.22 -16.07
C LEU A 174 -16.04 7.44 -16.68
N SER A 175 -16.48 6.38 -16.01
CA SER A 175 -17.71 5.67 -16.30
C SER A 175 -18.81 6.14 -15.34
N PRO A 176 -19.88 6.79 -15.82
CA PRO A 176 -21.01 7.20 -14.98
C PRO A 176 -21.70 6.03 -14.26
N LEU A 177 -21.55 4.80 -14.77
CA LEU A 177 -22.15 3.59 -14.21
C LEU A 177 -21.43 3.07 -12.96
N HIS A 178 -20.16 3.44 -12.79
CA HIS A 178 -19.27 2.83 -11.79
C HIS A 178 -18.68 3.85 -10.81
N GLN A 179 -19.36 4.99 -10.63
CA GLN A 179 -19.04 5.97 -9.59
C GLN A 179 -19.80 5.67 -8.28
N PRO A 180 -19.22 6.00 -7.11
CA PRO A 180 -17.90 6.59 -6.90
C PRO A 180 -16.75 5.57 -6.95
N GLN A 181 -15.52 6.06 -7.02
CA GLN A 181 -14.31 5.24 -6.93
C GLN A 181 -13.92 5.00 -5.46
N LEU A 182 -14.40 3.91 -4.87
CA LEU A 182 -14.10 3.57 -3.47
C LEU A 182 -12.65 3.09 -3.27
N SER A 183 -12.06 3.50 -2.15
CA SER A 183 -10.88 2.87 -1.55
C SER A 183 -11.32 1.87 -0.47
N TYR A 184 -10.58 0.78 -0.34
CA TYR A 184 -10.83 -0.30 0.61
C TYR A 184 -9.73 -0.32 1.67
N LEU A 185 -10.10 0.09 2.87
CA LEU A 185 -9.25 0.15 4.04
C LEU A 185 -9.42 -1.16 4.81
N LYS A 186 -8.30 -1.87 4.97
CA LYS A 186 -8.27 -3.11 5.74
C LYS A 186 -8.66 -2.83 7.21
N PRO A 187 -9.38 -3.75 7.86
CA PRO A 187 -9.87 -5.01 7.29
C PRO A 187 -11.24 -4.90 6.58
N ASN A 188 -12.00 -3.82 6.82
CA ASN A 188 -13.45 -3.90 6.66
C ASN A 188 -14.19 -2.62 6.22
N LEU A 189 -13.49 -1.60 5.69
CA LEU A 189 -14.12 -0.33 5.31
C LEU A 189 -13.89 -0.01 3.83
N ALA A 190 -14.95 0.16 3.06
CA ALA A 190 -14.90 0.80 1.75
C ALA A 190 -15.41 2.25 1.87
N ILE A 191 -14.65 3.22 1.35
CA ILE A 191 -14.97 4.64 1.46
C ILE A 191 -14.51 5.43 0.24
N ASP A 192 -15.29 6.42 -0.18
CA ASP A 192 -14.94 7.34 -1.26
C ASP A 192 -13.85 8.33 -0.78
N PRO A 193 -12.62 8.25 -1.30
CA PRO A 193 -11.54 9.15 -0.91
C PRO A 193 -11.65 10.53 -1.57
N PHE A 194 -12.55 10.71 -2.53
CA PHE A 194 -12.73 11.95 -3.29
C PHE A 194 -13.96 12.74 -2.85
N PHE A 195 -14.69 12.26 -1.85
CA PHE A 195 -15.81 13.00 -1.31
C PHE A 195 -15.33 14.25 -0.57
N GLU A 196 -15.62 15.42 -1.15
CA GLU A 196 -15.27 16.71 -0.58
C GLU A 196 -16.50 17.57 -0.32
N GLN A 197 -16.55 18.14 0.88
CA GLN A 197 -17.52 19.14 1.31
C GLN A 197 -16.76 20.34 1.86
N GLU A 198 -16.91 21.51 1.25
CA GLU A 198 -16.12 22.72 1.60
C GLU A 198 -16.16 23.05 3.09
N THR A 199 -17.34 22.94 3.72
CA THR A 199 -17.52 23.21 5.14
C THR A 199 -16.77 22.19 6.00
N VAL A 200 -16.78 20.91 5.62
CA VAL A 200 -16.07 19.84 6.34
C VAL A 200 -14.57 20.06 6.23
N VAL A 201 -14.06 20.28 5.02
CA VAL A 201 -12.65 20.60 4.77
C VAL A 201 -12.20 21.81 5.61
N LYS A 202 -13.00 22.88 5.63
CA LYS A 202 -12.63 24.08 6.39
C LYS A 202 -12.66 23.83 7.90
N LYS A 203 -13.66 23.11 8.42
CA LYS A 203 -13.73 22.75 9.84
C LYS A 203 -12.56 21.84 10.25
N MET A 204 -12.12 20.90 9.40
CA MET A 204 -10.94 20.08 9.67
C MET A 204 -9.67 20.92 9.81
N GLN A 205 -9.45 21.88 8.89
CA GLN A 205 -8.32 22.80 8.98
C GLN A 205 -8.34 23.62 10.28
N LEU A 206 -9.52 24.11 10.69
CA LEU A 206 -9.68 24.85 11.94
C LEU A 206 -9.50 23.97 13.19
N ALA A 207 -9.96 22.73 13.16
CA ALA A 207 -9.73 21.75 14.23
C ALA A 207 -8.23 21.46 14.41
N ALA A 208 -7.50 21.26 13.31
CA ALA A 208 -6.04 21.11 13.33
C ALA A 208 -5.34 22.36 13.89
N ALA A 209 -5.80 23.56 13.53
CA ALA A 209 -5.28 24.81 14.06
C ALA A 209 -5.52 24.95 15.58
N LEU A 210 -6.70 24.55 16.08
CA LEU A 210 -7.01 24.55 17.52
C LEU A 210 -6.09 23.62 18.32
N ILE A 211 -5.81 22.42 17.77
CA ILE A 211 -4.88 21.46 18.39
C ILE A 211 -3.47 22.04 18.44
N ARG A 212 -2.97 22.60 17.32
CA ARG A 212 -1.63 23.19 17.23
C ARG A 212 -1.46 24.44 18.11
N ALA A 213 -2.54 25.20 18.30
CA ALA A 213 -2.56 26.35 19.19
C ALA A 213 -2.72 25.96 20.68
N GLU A 214 -2.72 24.66 21.00
CA GLU A 214 -2.89 24.13 22.37
C GLU A 214 -4.13 24.69 23.08
N ASN A 215 -5.21 24.92 22.33
CA ASN A 215 -6.41 25.51 22.90
C ASN A 215 -7.03 24.54 23.95
N PRO A 216 -7.30 24.99 25.19
CA PRO A 216 -7.81 24.12 26.25
C PRO A 216 -9.20 23.53 25.96
N ARG A 217 -9.94 24.11 25.01
CA ARG A 217 -11.27 23.64 24.57
C ARG A 217 -11.25 22.85 23.27
N ALA A 218 -10.07 22.56 22.70
CA ALA A 218 -9.97 21.84 21.44
C ALA A 218 -10.68 20.47 21.50
N ASP A 219 -10.45 19.71 22.57
CA ASP A 219 -11.06 18.38 22.75
C ASP A 219 -12.58 18.45 22.87
N GLU A 220 -13.10 19.41 23.64
CA GLU A 220 -14.54 19.64 23.79
C GLU A 220 -15.20 19.95 22.45
N ILE A 221 -14.63 20.88 21.68
CA ILE A 221 -15.17 21.33 20.39
C ILE A 221 -15.15 20.20 19.36
N ILE A 222 -14.03 19.47 19.27
CA ILE A 222 -13.87 18.37 18.31
C ILE A 222 -14.77 17.20 18.68
N SER A 223 -14.90 16.88 19.97
CA SER A 223 -15.83 15.84 20.46
C SER A 223 -17.28 16.19 20.13
N GLY A 224 -17.67 17.46 20.33
CA GLY A 224 -19.00 17.94 19.95
C GLY A 224 -19.27 17.79 18.46
N TRP A 225 -18.26 18.02 17.60
CA TRP A 225 -18.40 17.83 16.17
C TRP A 225 -18.51 16.33 15.79
N LEU A 226 -17.66 15.47 16.36
CA LEU A 226 -17.71 14.01 16.15
C LEU A 226 -19.08 13.42 16.55
N ASN A 227 -19.67 13.91 17.64
CA ASN A 227 -20.99 13.44 18.11
C ASN A 227 -22.14 13.75 17.15
N GLU A 228 -21.98 14.73 16.26
CA GLU A 228 -23.01 15.11 15.27
C GLU A 228 -22.65 14.67 13.85
N ALA A 229 -21.42 14.21 13.62
CA ALA A 229 -20.92 13.86 12.30
C ALA A 229 -21.68 12.67 11.69
N ASP A 230 -21.80 12.64 10.36
CA ASP A 230 -22.11 11.40 9.65
C ASP A 230 -20.88 10.48 9.63
N PHE A 231 -21.06 9.25 9.13
CA PHE A 231 -20.02 8.22 9.13
C PHE A 231 -18.75 8.63 8.35
N HIS A 232 -18.91 9.24 7.17
CA HIS A 232 -17.79 9.65 6.32
C HIS A 232 -17.04 10.81 6.96
N THR A 233 -17.78 11.84 7.39
CA THR A 233 -17.21 12.98 8.12
C THR A 233 -16.49 12.55 9.39
N ALA A 234 -17.03 11.59 10.16
CA ALA A 234 -16.39 11.06 11.35
C ALA A 234 -15.06 10.36 11.03
N TYR A 235 -15.03 9.53 9.98
CA TYR A 235 -13.79 8.90 9.51
C TYR A 235 -12.74 9.95 9.11
N GLU A 236 -13.11 10.97 8.33
CA GLU A 236 -12.17 12.01 7.89
C GLU A 236 -11.62 12.84 9.06
N ILE A 237 -12.46 13.15 10.06
CA ILE A 237 -12.00 13.78 11.30
C ILE A 237 -10.99 12.88 12.01
N LEU A 238 -11.31 11.60 12.22
CA LEU A 238 -10.42 10.65 12.89
C LEU A 238 -9.11 10.48 12.13
N ARG A 239 -9.15 10.34 10.80
CA ARG A 239 -7.96 10.20 9.95
C ARG A 239 -7.03 11.41 10.08
N SER A 240 -7.61 12.61 10.04
CA SER A 240 -6.86 13.86 10.22
C SER A 240 -6.24 13.96 11.62
N LEU A 241 -7.01 13.62 12.66
CA LEU A 241 -6.54 13.62 14.04
C LEU A 241 -5.46 12.57 14.30
N HIS A 242 -5.60 11.37 13.73
CA HIS A 242 -4.63 10.28 13.85
C HIS A 242 -3.27 10.74 13.32
N HIS A 243 -3.23 11.32 12.12
CA HIS A 243 -2.00 11.87 11.55
C HIS A 243 -1.41 13.00 12.42
N LEU A 244 -2.25 13.95 12.85
CA LEU A 244 -1.81 15.09 13.64
C LEU A 244 -1.24 14.67 15.00
N LEU A 245 -1.90 13.76 15.70
CA LEU A 245 -1.52 13.31 17.04
C LEU A 245 -0.38 12.29 17.02
N ALA A 246 -0.22 11.51 15.94
CA ALA A 246 0.92 10.61 15.76
C ALA A 246 2.25 11.35 15.50
N SER A 247 2.19 12.62 15.08
CA SER A 247 3.35 13.41 14.64
C SER A 247 4.16 14.07 15.78
N ASN A 248 3.78 13.90 17.04
CA ASN A 248 4.48 14.52 18.18
C ASN A 248 5.78 13.78 18.53
N GLN A 249 6.88 14.15 17.86
CA GLN A 249 8.23 13.64 18.16
C GLN A 249 8.65 13.82 19.63
N MET A 250 8.20 14.88 20.31
CA MET A 250 8.53 15.10 21.73
C MET A 250 7.90 14.05 22.66
N ASP A 251 6.68 13.61 22.38
CA ASP A 251 6.00 12.59 23.20
C ASP A 251 6.72 11.23 23.09
N GLN A 252 7.24 10.89 21.90
CA GLN A 252 8.07 9.71 21.68
C GLN A 252 9.42 9.78 22.41
N ILE A 253 10.04 10.96 22.48
CA ILE A 253 11.31 11.18 23.18
C ILE A 253 11.16 11.02 24.71
N PHE A 254 10.01 11.40 25.28
CA PHE A 254 9.74 11.29 26.71
C PHE A 254 8.91 10.06 27.12
N GLY A 255 8.59 9.17 26.17
CA GLY A 255 7.76 7.99 26.43
C GLY A 255 6.34 8.31 26.91
N LEU A 256 5.80 9.46 26.52
CA LEU A 256 4.48 9.93 26.92
C LEU A 256 3.45 9.52 25.85
N ASP A 257 2.48 8.67 26.21
CA ASP A 257 1.47 8.19 25.26
C ASP A 257 0.24 9.13 25.11
N LYS A 258 0.42 10.42 25.43
CA LYS A 258 -0.69 11.37 25.54
C LYS A 258 -1.45 11.57 24.23
N GLY A 259 -0.74 11.58 23.10
CA GLY A 259 -1.34 11.69 21.77
C GLY A 259 -2.22 10.49 21.43
N SER A 260 -1.74 9.28 21.70
CA SER A 260 -2.49 8.04 21.51
C SER A 260 -3.72 7.98 22.43
N GLU A 261 -3.56 8.24 23.74
CA GLU A 261 -4.68 8.27 24.68
C GLU A 261 -5.75 9.28 24.24
N ARG A 262 -5.34 10.46 23.79
CA ARG A 262 -6.23 11.49 23.26
C ARG A 262 -6.97 11.01 22.01
N PHE A 263 -6.27 10.36 21.08
CA PHE A 263 -6.89 9.77 19.89
C PHE A 263 -7.90 8.67 20.24
N GLN A 264 -7.55 7.79 21.19
CA GLN A 264 -8.43 6.71 21.66
C GLN A 264 -9.75 7.24 22.24
N ARG A 265 -9.75 8.41 22.88
CA ARG A 265 -10.99 9.07 23.33
C ARG A 265 -11.89 9.48 22.16
N PHE A 266 -11.34 10.12 21.13
CA PHE A 266 -12.10 10.50 19.93
C PHE A 266 -12.64 9.28 19.19
N LEU A 267 -11.82 8.24 19.06
CA LEU A 267 -12.20 6.98 18.45
C LEU A 267 -13.40 6.34 19.18
N THR A 268 -13.35 6.29 20.51
CA THR A 268 -14.44 5.76 21.35
C THR A 268 -15.74 6.53 21.14
N LEU A 269 -15.69 7.86 21.04
CA LEU A 269 -16.87 8.70 20.78
C LEU A 269 -17.50 8.38 19.41
N ALA A 270 -16.67 8.26 18.36
CA ALA A 270 -17.16 7.91 17.04
C ALA A 270 -17.79 6.50 17.00
N GLU A 271 -17.18 5.53 17.68
CA GLU A 271 -17.70 4.16 17.80
C GLU A 271 -19.05 4.10 18.53
N GLN A 272 -19.23 4.90 19.58
CA GLN A 272 -20.51 4.97 20.32
C GLN A 272 -21.67 5.44 19.41
N ARG A 273 -21.39 6.33 18.45
CA ARG A 273 -22.39 6.83 17.52
C ARG A 273 -22.64 5.90 16.33
N HIS A 274 -21.57 5.42 15.70
CA HIS A 274 -21.66 4.71 14.42
C HIS A 274 -21.72 3.19 14.56
N GLY A 275 -21.37 2.65 15.73
CA GLY A 275 -21.31 1.24 16.01
C GLY A 275 -20.12 0.53 15.35
N SER A 276 -20.09 -0.79 15.53
CA SER A 276 -19.27 -1.78 14.80
C SER A 276 -17.74 -1.78 14.95
N GLY A 277 -17.09 -0.94 15.77
CA GLY A 277 -15.64 -1.06 16.02
C GLY A 277 -14.73 -0.87 14.78
N VAL A 278 -15.33 -0.59 13.62
CA VAL A 278 -14.72 -0.55 12.29
C VAL A 278 -13.55 0.43 12.28
N PHE A 279 -13.75 1.64 12.81
CA PHE A 279 -12.70 2.64 12.84
C PHE A 279 -11.46 2.17 13.61
N ARG A 280 -11.65 1.49 14.75
CA ARG A 280 -10.54 1.01 15.57
C ARG A 280 -9.73 -0.05 14.87
N GLU A 281 -10.41 -0.99 14.22
CA GLU A 281 -9.74 -2.03 13.45
C GLU A 281 -8.98 -1.45 12.26
N VAL A 282 -9.58 -0.50 11.54
CA VAL A 282 -8.95 0.21 10.42
C VAL A 282 -7.71 0.98 10.87
N PHE A 283 -7.80 1.81 11.91
CA PHE A 283 -6.64 2.58 12.39
C PHE A 283 -5.54 1.69 12.97
N ALA A 284 -5.90 0.62 13.69
CA ALA A 284 -4.93 -0.35 14.19
C ALA A 284 -4.20 -1.08 13.04
N PHE A 285 -4.89 -1.36 11.94
CA PHE A 285 -4.27 -1.94 10.75
C PHE A 285 -3.36 -0.94 10.04
N GLN A 286 -3.83 0.29 9.85
CA GLN A 286 -3.03 1.37 9.26
C GLN A 286 -1.77 1.67 10.08
N ASP A 287 -1.82 1.62 11.41
CA ASP A 287 -0.64 1.79 12.26
C ASP A 287 0.41 0.71 12.02
N LYS A 288 -0.02 -0.55 11.81
CA LYS A 288 0.87 -1.66 11.44
C LYS A 288 1.46 -1.46 10.06
N GLU A 289 0.65 -1.13 9.05
CA GLU A 289 1.15 -0.85 7.69
C GLU A 289 2.14 0.31 7.68
N ASN A 290 1.81 1.42 8.36
CA ASN A 290 2.67 2.59 8.44
C ASN A 290 3.99 2.30 9.16
N ALA A 291 4.03 1.39 10.14
CA ALA A 291 5.27 0.97 10.77
C ALA A 291 6.22 0.32 9.75
N VAL A 292 5.71 -0.58 8.90
CA VAL A 292 6.53 -1.30 7.91
C VAL A 292 6.84 -0.42 6.69
N VAL A 293 5.92 0.45 6.25
CA VAL A 293 6.20 1.46 5.20
C VAL A 293 7.33 2.41 5.63
N ARG A 294 7.36 2.83 6.91
CA ARG A 294 8.47 3.63 7.46
C ARG A 294 9.81 2.89 7.37
N GLN A 295 9.83 1.58 7.61
CA GLN A 295 11.05 0.78 7.46
C GLN A 295 11.54 0.77 6.02
N ARG A 296 10.63 0.63 5.03
CA ARG A 296 10.99 0.71 3.61
C ARG A 296 11.66 2.02 3.23
N GLN A 297 11.22 3.15 3.80
CA GLN A 297 11.83 4.47 3.52
C GLN A 297 13.29 4.57 4.02
N LEU A 298 13.71 3.70 4.95
CA LEU A 298 15.07 3.65 5.48
C LEU A 298 16.00 2.76 4.65
N VAL A 299 15.46 2.03 3.66
CA VAL A 299 16.20 1.04 2.85
C VAL A 299 16.32 1.49 1.41
N SER A 300 17.56 1.51 0.91
CA SER A 300 17.88 1.74 -0.50
C SER A 300 18.17 0.46 -1.28
N ASP A 301 18.59 -0.61 -0.61
CA ASP A 301 18.92 -1.88 -1.27
C ASP A 301 17.67 -2.52 -1.94
N PRO A 302 17.74 -2.88 -3.23
CA PRO A 302 16.59 -3.44 -3.96
C PRO A 302 16.09 -4.78 -3.40
N GLU A 303 16.96 -5.68 -2.95
CA GLU A 303 16.53 -6.99 -2.44
C GLU A 303 15.81 -6.85 -1.09
N GLN A 304 16.36 -6.01 -0.20
CA GLN A 304 15.74 -5.72 1.09
C GLN A 304 14.39 -4.98 0.93
N ARG A 305 14.28 -4.04 -0.02
CA ARG A 305 13.00 -3.39 -0.36
C ARG A 305 11.98 -4.39 -0.87
N PHE A 306 12.42 -5.36 -1.68
CA PHE A 306 11.58 -6.46 -2.14
C PHE A 306 11.10 -7.31 -0.95
N PHE A 307 11.97 -7.67 -0.02
CA PHE A 307 11.58 -8.42 1.17
C PHE A 307 10.56 -7.68 2.03
N ILE A 308 10.76 -6.40 2.32
CA ILE A 308 9.79 -5.57 3.07
C ILE A 308 8.46 -5.48 2.32
N ALA A 309 8.49 -5.41 0.98
CA ALA A 309 7.28 -5.43 0.16
C ALA A 309 6.49 -6.73 0.31
N LEU A 310 7.17 -7.88 0.36
CA LEU A 310 6.54 -9.18 0.59
C LEU A 310 5.85 -9.21 1.96
N LEU A 311 6.54 -8.78 3.02
CA LEU A 311 5.98 -8.75 4.37
C LEU A 311 4.75 -7.83 4.51
N LEU A 312 4.65 -6.81 3.66
CA LEU A 312 3.51 -5.87 3.62
C LEU A 312 2.29 -6.41 2.86
N ASN A 313 2.52 -7.10 1.75
CA ASN A 313 1.47 -7.33 0.75
C ASN A 313 1.07 -8.79 0.62
N VAL A 314 1.91 -9.71 1.08
CA VAL A 314 1.71 -11.15 0.93
C VAL A 314 1.25 -11.72 2.27
N PRO A 315 0.16 -12.50 2.32
CA PRO A 315 -0.52 -12.83 3.58
C PRO A 315 0.15 -13.97 4.36
N ASP A 316 0.93 -14.82 3.68
CA ASP A 316 1.44 -16.07 4.26
C ASP A 316 2.85 -16.42 3.76
N ARG A 317 3.55 -17.20 4.59
CA ARG A 317 4.91 -17.66 4.35
C ARG A 317 5.06 -18.46 3.06
N GLY A 318 4.10 -19.32 2.74
CA GLY A 318 4.16 -20.16 1.55
C GLY A 318 4.23 -19.32 0.29
N ARG A 319 3.35 -18.33 0.18
CA ARG A 319 3.33 -17.39 -0.94
C ARG A 319 4.55 -16.47 -0.96
N ILE A 320 5.05 -16.04 0.20
CA ILE A 320 6.31 -15.29 0.28
C ILE A 320 7.44 -16.13 -0.34
N PHE A 321 7.55 -17.41 0.03
CA PHE A 321 8.60 -18.29 -0.48
C PHE A 321 8.45 -18.55 -1.98
N GLU A 322 7.23 -18.74 -2.49
CA GLU A 322 6.97 -18.85 -3.93
C GLU A 322 7.47 -17.61 -4.70
N MET A 323 7.19 -16.40 -4.20
CA MET A 323 7.61 -15.15 -4.83
C MET A 323 9.13 -14.93 -4.76
N ILE A 324 9.77 -15.35 -3.65
CA ILE A 324 11.23 -15.35 -3.54
C ILE A 324 11.83 -16.30 -4.58
N GLN A 325 11.31 -17.52 -4.70
CA GLN A 325 11.78 -18.49 -5.69
C GLN A 325 11.56 -18.00 -7.12
N GLN A 326 10.44 -17.34 -7.40
CA GLN A 326 10.16 -16.78 -8.72
C GLN A 326 11.22 -15.73 -9.11
N ARG A 327 11.59 -14.84 -8.18
CA ARG A 327 12.58 -13.78 -8.43
C ARG A 327 14.04 -14.26 -8.35
N TYR A 328 14.32 -15.25 -7.50
CA TYR A 328 15.64 -15.84 -7.27
C TYR A 328 15.59 -17.37 -7.43
N PRO A 329 15.53 -17.89 -8.68
CA PRO A 329 15.28 -19.32 -8.93
C PRO A 329 16.34 -20.27 -8.39
N ASP A 330 17.56 -19.79 -8.16
CA ASP A 330 18.70 -20.60 -7.70
C ASP A 330 18.93 -20.49 -6.19
N ALA A 331 18.12 -19.71 -5.47
CA ALA A 331 18.27 -19.49 -4.04
C ALA A 331 17.26 -20.32 -3.23
N GLU A 332 17.67 -20.79 -2.06
CA GLU A 332 16.77 -21.36 -1.06
C GLU A 332 16.01 -20.21 -0.35
N PRO A 333 14.66 -20.19 -0.37
CA PRO A 333 13.91 -19.04 0.15
C PRO A 333 14.14 -18.75 1.63
N LEU A 334 14.30 -19.80 2.45
CA LEU A 334 14.57 -19.66 3.88
C LEU A 334 15.91 -18.94 4.11
N ASP A 335 16.96 -19.36 3.41
CA ASP A 335 18.29 -18.79 3.55
C ASP A 335 18.28 -17.31 3.14
N LYS A 336 17.61 -16.97 2.03
CA LYS A 336 17.42 -15.59 1.59
C LYS A 336 16.69 -14.72 2.61
N VAL A 337 15.64 -15.25 3.24
CA VAL A 337 14.93 -14.54 4.31
C VAL A 337 15.85 -14.27 5.49
N LEU A 338 16.65 -15.25 5.92
CA LEU A 338 17.57 -15.08 7.04
C LEU A 338 18.68 -14.07 6.72
N ASP A 339 19.23 -14.10 5.50
CA ASP A 339 20.22 -13.13 5.03
C ASP A 339 19.65 -11.70 5.07
N TRP A 340 18.45 -11.48 4.52
CA TRP A 340 17.83 -10.16 4.52
C TRP A 340 17.47 -9.69 5.93
N VAL A 341 16.99 -10.57 6.80
CA VAL A 341 16.73 -10.23 8.21
C VAL A 341 18.03 -9.83 8.91
N TYR A 342 19.11 -10.57 8.70
CA TYR A 342 20.44 -10.24 9.25
C TYR A 342 20.92 -8.87 8.77
N ASP A 343 20.81 -8.58 7.47
CA ASP A 343 21.23 -7.30 6.92
C ASP A 343 20.40 -6.14 7.46
N LEU A 344 19.07 -6.31 7.56
CA LEU A 344 18.17 -5.31 8.12
C LEU A 344 18.43 -5.08 9.62
N ALA A 345 18.83 -6.13 10.36
CA ALA A 345 19.20 -6.03 11.77
C ALA A 345 20.49 -5.23 11.98
N ASN A 346 21.43 -5.34 11.04
CA ASN A 346 22.74 -4.70 11.09
C ASN A 346 22.76 -3.31 10.43
N THR A 347 21.75 -2.97 9.65
CA THR A 347 21.60 -1.64 9.06
C THR A 347 21.16 -0.63 10.11
N ARG A 348 22.03 0.33 10.43
CA ARG A 348 21.78 1.38 11.42
C ARG A 348 20.97 2.53 10.84
N VAL A 349 19.98 2.99 11.61
CA VAL A 349 19.17 4.15 11.24
C VAL A 349 19.91 5.43 11.68
N ALA A 350 20.16 6.34 10.74
CA ALA A 350 20.83 7.60 11.03
C ALA A 350 20.08 8.38 12.14
N GLY A 351 20.79 8.79 13.19
CA GLY A 351 20.21 9.51 14.33
C GLY A 351 19.68 8.63 15.47
N SER A 352 19.85 7.30 15.41
CA SER A 352 19.53 6.40 16.53
C SER A 352 20.64 5.38 16.75
N GLU A 353 21.23 5.36 17.96
CA GLU A 353 22.27 4.38 18.32
C GLU A 353 21.70 2.97 18.55
N LYS A 354 20.39 2.85 18.83
CA LYS A 354 19.75 1.58 19.25
C LYS A 354 18.75 1.00 18.26
N SER A 355 18.38 1.76 17.22
CA SER A 355 17.39 1.31 16.23
C SER A 355 18.06 0.75 14.99
N ASN A 356 17.67 -0.47 14.61
CA ASN A 356 17.94 -1.04 13.30
C ASN A 356 16.70 -0.90 12.40
N VAL A 357 16.83 -1.25 11.13
CA VAL A 357 15.73 -1.17 10.17
C VAL A 357 14.61 -2.17 10.50
N LEU A 358 14.92 -3.30 11.14
CA LEU A 358 13.90 -4.24 11.64
C LEU A 358 12.95 -3.62 12.67
N GLY A 359 13.30 -2.48 13.27
CA GLY A 359 12.54 -1.89 14.37
C GLY A 359 12.59 -2.72 15.65
N MET A 360 13.58 -3.62 15.77
CA MET A 360 13.77 -4.51 16.91
C MET A 360 15.15 -4.25 17.53
N PRO A 361 15.21 -3.45 18.62
CA PRO A 361 16.46 -3.20 19.32
C PRO A 361 17.14 -4.49 19.77
N ASP A 362 18.46 -4.52 19.64
CA ASP A 362 19.32 -5.64 20.06
C ASP A 362 18.93 -7.00 19.43
N PHE A 363 18.39 -6.99 18.21
CA PHE A 363 18.21 -8.20 17.41
C PHE A 363 19.58 -8.70 16.94
N GLY A 364 19.98 -9.89 17.41
CA GLY A 364 21.30 -10.48 17.11
C GLY A 364 21.25 -11.95 16.75
N ASP A 365 22.39 -12.62 16.77
CA ASP A 365 22.56 -14.00 16.26
C ASP A 365 21.62 -15.02 16.92
N VAL A 366 21.38 -14.89 18.22
CA VAL A 366 20.44 -15.77 18.94
C VAL A 366 19.00 -15.55 18.48
N ASP A 367 18.61 -14.30 18.16
CA ASP A 367 17.28 -14.01 17.63
C ASP A 367 17.11 -14.54 16.21
N LEU A 368 18.15 -14.41 15.38
CA LEU A 368 18.17 -14.96 14.04
C LEU A 368 18.07 -16.50 14.06
N PHE A 369 18.79 -17.16 14.96
CA PHE A 369 18.66 -18.59 15.20
C PHE A 369 17.24 -18.97 15.60
N VAL A 370 16.65 -18.28 16.58
CA VAL A 370 15.27 -18.55 17.01
C VAL A 370 14.30 -18.37 15.85
N LEU A 371 14.44 -17.30 15.05
CA LEU A 371 13.63 -17.08 13.85
C LEU A 371 13.77 -18.25 12.87
N GLU A 372 14.98 -18.68 12.53
CA GLU A 372 15.21 -19.83 11.65
C GLU A 372 14.44 -21.06 12.14
N GLN A 373 14.55 -21.39 13.43
CA GLN A 373 13.89 -22.58 13.95
C GLN A 373 12.36 -22.45 13.95
N ILE A 374 11.82 -21.24 14.18
CA ILE A 374 10.39 -20.98 14.02
C ILE A 374 9.98 -21.20 12.55
N LEU A 375 10.76 -20.72 11.59
CA LEU A 375 10.48 -20.89 10.16
C LEU A 375 10.58 -22.35 9.71
N ARG A 376 11.41 -23.16 10.37
CA ARG A 376 11.46 -24.62 10.23
C ARG A 376 10.32 -25.35 10.98
N ALA A 377 9.35 -24.62 11.50
CA ALA A 377 8.17 -25.11 12.22
C ALA A 377 8.49 -25.90 13.51
N LYS A 378 9.62 -25.59 14.17
CA LYS A 378 9.93 -26.17 15.48
C LYS A 378 9.15 -25.48 16.60
N SER A 379 8.73 -26.26 17.59
CA SER A 379 8.15 -25.80 18.85
C SER A 379 9.23 -25.24 19.78
N GLY A 380 8.86 -24.37 20.74
CA GLY A 380 9.82 -23.78 21.67
C GLY A 380 10.69 -24.80 22.44
N ALA A 381 10.15 -26.00 22.74
CA ALA A 381 10.91 -27.08 23.35
C ALA A 381 11.97 -27.67 22.40
N GLU A 382 11.63 -27.84 21.12
CA GLU A 382 12.56 -28.28 20.08
C GLU A 382 13.62 -27.22 19.79
N ILE A 383 13.26 -25.93 19.79
CA ILE A 383 14.21 -24.82 19.64
C ILE A 383 15.26 -24.87 20.76
N ALA A 384 14.81 -25.02 22.02
CA ALA A 384 15.71 -25.12 23.17
C ALA A 384 16.64 -26.33 23.06
N ALA A 385 16.11 -27.50 22.70
CA ALA A 385 16.91 -28.72 22.55
C ALA A 385 17.99 -28.59 21.45
N VAL A 386 17.66 -27.96 20.32
CA VAL A 386 18.62 -27.73 19.23
C VAL A 386 19.69 -26.73 19.66
N PHE A 387 19.29 -25.65 20.33
CA PHE A 387 20.22 -24.64 20.84
C PHE A 387 21.23 -25.23 21.83
N GLU A 388 20.76 -26.08 22.76
CA GLU A 388 21.62 -26.77 23.73
C GLU A 388 22.62 -27.72 23.04
N ALA A 389 22.16 -28.46 22.02
CA ALA A 389 23.00 -29.38 21.26
C ALA A 389 24.11 -28.66 20.48
N GLU A 390 23.83 -27.48 19.92
CA GLU A 390 24.78 -26.73 19.09
C GLU A 390 25.71 -25.82 19.90
N ASN A 391 25.25 -25.25 21.02
CA ASN A 391 25.99 -24.22 21.76
C ASN A 391 26.66 -24.70 23.06
N GLY A 392 26.39 -25.93 23.52
CA GLY A 392 27.25 -26.72 24.41
C GLY A 392 27.71 -26.12 25.76
N ARG A 393 27.24 -24.93 26.18
CA ARG A 393 27.66 -24.29 27.43
C ARG A 393 26.50 -24.17 28.43
N PRO A 394 26.50 -25.00 29.49
CA PRO A 394 25.58 -24.80 30.60
C PRO A 394 25.99 -23.56 31.39
N GLY A 395 25.14 -22.51 31.39
CA GLY A 395 25.30 -21.36 32.30
C GLY A 395 24.87 -19.98 31.78
N GLU A 396 24.75 -19.76 30.47
CA GLU A 396 24.19 -18.51 29.92
C GLU A 396 22.70 -18.67 29.67
N SER A 397 21.88 -17.99 30.49
CA SER A 397 20.44 -17.91 30.28
C SER A 397 20.14 -16.96 29.11
N HIS A 398 19.97 -17.50 27.91
CA HIS A 398 19.69 -16.70 26.71
C HIS A 398 18.22 -16.27 26.56
N ASP A 399 17.36 -16.60 27.52
CA ASP A 399 15.91 -16.34 27.51
C ASP A 399 15.27 -16.63 26.13
N LEU A 400 15.44 -17.86 25.64
CA LEU A 400 14.94 -18.27 24.33
C LEU A 400 13.42 -18.11 24.23
N ALA A 401 12.69 -18.37 25.32
CA ALA A 401 11.24 -18.21 25.37
C ALA A 401 10.82 -16.74 25.24
N GLY A 402 11.50 -15.81 25.92
CA GLY A 402 11.25 -14.38 25.77
C GLY A 402 11.55 -13.88 24.35
N ARG A 403 12.64 -14.36 23.73
CA ARG A 403 12.99 -14.04 22.34
C ARG A 403 11.99 -14.59 21.34
N GLU A 404 11.56 -15.84 21.50
CA GLU A 404 10.52 -16.44 20.66
C GLU A 404 9.22 -15.64 20.76
N ALA A 405 8.78 -15.30 21.97
CA ALA A 405 7.58 -14.49 22.18
C ALA A 405 7.70 -13.11 21.51
N ARG A 406 8.86 -12.47 21.64
CA ARG A 406 9.16 -11.18 21.01
C ARG A 406 9.06 -11.27 19.48
N ILE A 407 9.70 -12.26 18.86
CA ILE A 407 9.68 -12.48 17.40
C ILE A 407 8.27 -12.76 16.90
N ARG A 408 7.52 -13.65 17.58
CA ARG A 408 6.14 -13.99 17.20
C ARG A 408 5.17 -12.81 17.33
N SER A 409 5.44 -11.89 18.25
CA SER A 409 4.62 -10.69 18.45
C SER A 409 4.98 -9.54 17.52
N ALA A 410 6.10 -9.62 16.80
CA ALA A 410 6.59 -8.54 15.95
C ALA A 410 5.68 -8.38 14.70
N PRO A 411 5.07 -7.21 14.47
CA PRO A 411 4.19 -6.98 13.32
C PRO A 411 4.87 -7.25 11.98
N LEU A 412 6.19 -6.98 11.90
CA LEU A 412 7.00 -7.19 10.70
C LEU A 412 7.01 -8.65 10.25
N PHE A 413 7.01 -9.61 11.19
CA PHE A 413 7.07 -11.03 10.87
C PHE A 413 5.70 -11.71 10.81
N ALA A 414 4.60 -10.96 11.02
CA ALA A 414 3.26 -11.56 11.11
C ALA A 414 2.90 -12.43 9.89
N ALA A 415 3.18 -11.96 8.68
CA ALA A 415 2.92 -12.71 7.44
C ALA A 415 3.90 -13.89 7.19
N LEU A 416 5.10 -13.81 7.78
CA LEU A 416 6.11 -14.87 7.64
C LEU A 416 5.88 -16.01 8.63
N LEU A 417 5.16 -15.72 9.73
CA LEU A 417 4.88 -16.65 10.82
C LEU A 417 3.45 -17.21 10.79
N SER A 418 2.63 -16.78 9.82
CA SER A 418 1.26 -17.25 9.61
C SER A 418 1.16 -18.62 8.97
#